data_AF-A0A2S6HSN7-F1
#
_entry.id   AF-A0A2S6HSN7-F1
#
_cell.length_a   1.000
_cell.length_b   1.000
_cell.length_c   1.000
_cell.angle_alpha   90.00
_cell.angle_beta   90.00
_cell.angle_gamma   90.00
#
_symmetry.space_group_name_H-M   'P 1'
#
loop_
_entity.id
_entity.type
_entity.pdbx_description
1 polymer ?
#
loop_
_entity_poly.entity_id
_entity_poly.type
_entity_poly.pdbx_seq_one_letter_code
_entity_poly.pdbx_strand_id
1 'polypeptide(L)'
;MPDSNIQIFMNMYHGEGTRDASSKVRGFLFQDLIAVDELIKPQTEYVCSEYIEDVFTSAGNRVYIIQVKYYPKGSIIIKEIMRDLYYQYLRMKLYGYKGELIPVLAIHTKTIPEKPTLADMQGKDYINVNRVDCPQLPLDMEAWLAEHVYPLKKTDSENRFFEAFAWNDSIQSFLNALIITKDLGTLKSYREKIASKLNGLFSEYNIIDEDMRKNILLGLAVQYIQETYNDPPKNMETFHFRKRDREIFIKYLSDHISTDTEANIAAYMRYVVMDCWDKIEKFNEQLTMAHINLLQFIRDTSADWIYRLGSNKSGQLQLLNTISMKDNDSLTDFIEWNVSKRLQVIYEHRNAIETFLRYFWKILFNINFDLIDRSLNQTDRVRLMPEFYIDEHETRYLKIKFTDDVANSSVILSTPDSSRSGEELYCTFQRMKDFRPEKWYMCGKYHGKFSYEQNVSSIINNKTISILHQGQFRIECMECIRVDMECWHNTENCNKSIFLDKCINDDWEVSE
;
A
#
# COMPACT_ATOMS: atom_id res chain seq x y z
N MET A 1 -3.27 9.14 26.41
CA MET A 1 -2.05 9.83 26.89
C MET A 1 -1.12 9.92 25.69
N PRO A 2 -0.59 11.09 25.31
CA PRO A 2 0.46 11.10 24.30
C PRO A 2 1.59 10.20 24.78
N ASP A 3 2.14 9.40 23.87
CA ASP A 3 3.24 8.51 24.13
C ASP A 3 4.34 9.30 24.86
N SER A 4 4.76 8.83 26.04
CA SER A 4 5.64 9.58 26.95
C SER A 4 6.93 10.09 26.29
N ASN A 5 7.38 9.42 25.22
CA ASN A 5 8.53 9.81 24.43
C ASN A 5 8.27 11.02 23.52
N ILE A 6 7.06 11.15 22.96
CA ILE A 6 6.70 12.28 22.07
C ILE A 6 6.81 13.61 22.83
N GLN A 7 6.34 13.64 24.08
CA GLN A 7 6.44 14.84 24.91
C GLN A 7 7.90 15.21 25.19
N ILE A 8 8.77 14.22 25.40
CA ILE A 8 10.22 14.45 25.57
C ILE A 8 10.79 15.09 24.30
N PHE A 9 10.45 14.57 23.11
CA PHE A 9 10.95 15.11 21.85
C PHE A 9 10.46 16.53 21.59
N MET A 10 9.19 16.84 21.89
CA MET A 10 8.66 18.20 21.82
C MET A 10 9.43 19.17 22.73
N ASN A 11 9.69 18.78 23.97
CA ASN A 11 10.43 19.60 24.92
C ASN A 11 11.88 19.86 24.48
N MET A 12 12.50 18.95 23.71
CA MET A 12 13.86 19.13 23.20
C MET A 12 13.99 20.32 22.23
N TYR A 13 12.92 20.80 21.60
CA TYR A 13 12.98 21.96 20.70
C TYR A 13 12.97 23.31 21.43
N HIS A 14 12.53 23.35 22.69
CA HIS A 14 12.56 24.58 23.48
C HIS A 14 14.01 25.07 23.66
N GLY A 15 14.25 26.36 23.41
CA GLY A 15 15.58 26.96 23.42
C GLY A 15 16.43 26.73 22.16
N GLU A 16 15.94 25.95 21.18
CA GLU A 16 16.67 25.64 19.94
C GLU A 16 16.30 26.56 18.76
N GLY A 17 15.10 27.17 18.79
CA GLY A 17 14.54 27.94 17.67
C GLY A 17 15.27 29.24 17.29
N THR A 18 16.25 29.69 18.08
CA THR A 18 17.07 30.90 17.82
C THR A 18 18.50 30.58 17.37
N ARG A 19 18.83 29.32 17.09
CA ARG A 19 20.18 28.92 16.68
C ARG A 19 20.43 29.26 15.20
N ASP A 20 21.59 29.86 14.92
CA ASP A 20 21.97 30.34 13.58
C ASP A 20 21.95 29.21 12.54
N ALA A 21 21.19 29.42 11.47
CA ALA A 21 21.21 28.54 10.30
C ALA A 21 22.59 28.54 9.65
N SER A 22 23.11 27.35 9.31
CA SER A 22 24.36 27.19 8.57
C SER A 22 24.32 27.98 7.26
N SER A 23 25.30 28.84 6.99
CA SER A 23 25.28 29.75 5.82
C SER A 23 25.63 29.10 4.48
N LYS A 24 25.89 27.78 4.43
CA LYS A 24 26.47 27.12 3.25
C LYS A 24 25.52 26.09 2.64
N VAL A 25 24.97 26.41 1.47
CA VAL A 25 24.05 25.58 0.66
C VAL A 25 24.48 24.11 0.53
N ARG A 26 25.79 23.83 0.38
CA ARG A 26 26.29 22.45 0.26
C ARG A 26 26.13 21.61 1.53
N GLY A 27 26.08 22.25 2.70
CA GLY A 27 25.80 21.61 3.98
C GLY A 27 24.36 21.11 4.03
N PHE A 28 23.39 21.98 3.73
CA PHE A 28 21.97 21.62 3.66
C PHE A 28 21.70 20.52 2.63
N LEU A 29 22.28 20.62 1.43
CA LEU A 29 22.12 19.54 0.43
C LEU A 29 22.65 18.19 0.93
N PHE A 30 23.72 18.18 1.72
CA PHE A 30 24.26 16.94 2.27
C PHE A 30 23.39 16.41 3.41
N GLN A 31 22.85 17.29 4.24
CA GLN A 31 21.91 16.99 5.31
C GLN A 31 20.58 16.43 4.79
N ASP A 32 20.01 17.02 3.73
CA ASP A 32 18.82 16.50 3.06
C ASP A 32 19.02 15.05 2.61
N LEU A 33 20.19 14.75 2.03
CA LEU A 33 20.53 13.39 1.60
C LEU A 33 20.68 12.42 2.77
N ILE A 34 21.18 12.88 3.92
CA ILE A 34 21.25 12.06 5.14
C ILE A 34 19.86 11.77 5.67
N ALA A 35 18.97 12.78 5.75
CA ALA A 35 17.58 12.58 6.15
C ALA A 35 16.85 11.58 5.25
N VAL A 36 17.05 11.67 3.93
CA VAL A 36 16.52 10.68 2.97
C VAL A 36 17.13 9.30 3.20
N ASP A 37 18.44 9.19 3.43
CA ASP A 37 19.10 7.91 3.70
C ASP A 37 18.56 7.24 4.98
N GLU A 38 18.22 8.01 6.00
CA GLU A 38 17.57 7.53 7.21
C GLU A 38 16.14 7.04 6.93
N LEU A 39 15.33 7.76 6.14
CA LEU A 39 13.96 7.36 5.78
C LEU A 39 13.91 6.10 4.91
N ILE A 40 14.94 5.82 4.11
CA ILE A 40 15.03 4.61 3.29
C ILE A 40 15.14 3.35 4.17
N LYS A 41 15.74 3.45 5.36
CA LYS A 41 16.01 2.29 6.23
C LYS A 41 14.70 1.67 6.75
N PRO A 42 14.51 0.34 6.63
CA PRO A 42 13.26 -0.33 7.02
C PRO A 42 12.83 -0.11 8.47
N GLN A 43 13.78 0.02 9.39
CA GLN A 43 13.53 0.18 10.82
C GLN A 43 13.16 1.60 11.25
N THR A 44 13.27 2.60 10.36
CA THR A 44 12.97 3.99 10.68
C THR A 44 11.47 4.19 10.76
N GLU A 45 11.00 4.80 11.84
CA GLU A 45 9.60 5.21 12.00
C GLU A 45 9.39 6.59 11.39
N TYR A 46 10.24 7.55 11.77
CA TYR A 46 10.20 8.92 11.24
C TYR A 46 11.53 9.65 11.39
N VAL A 47 11.67 10.70 10.60
CA VAL A 47 12.80 11.65 10.62
C VAL A 47 12.28 13.07 10.80
N CYS A 48 13.04 13.90 11.50
CA CYS A 48 12.84 15.35 11.57
C CYS A 48 14.13 16.05 11.16
N SER A 49 14.07 16.89 10.12
CA SER A 49 15.21 17.73 9.71
C SER A 49 15.18 19.08 10.42
N GLU A 50 16.35 19.58 10.82
CA GLU A 50 16.47 20.84 11.57
C GLU A 50 15.61 20.82 12.84
N TYR A 51 15.68 19.70 13.58
CA TYR A 51 14.91 19.47 14.79
C TYR A 51 15.80 18.73 15.80
N ILE A 52 16.05 19.35 16.96
CA ILE A 52 17.05 18.94 17.98
C ILE A 52 18.50 19.10 17.48
N GLU A 53 18.83 18.54 16.33
CA GLU A 53 20.08 18.75 15.58
C GLU A 53 19.78 18.77 14.07
N ASP A 54 20.83 18.73 13.23
CA ASP A 54 20.73 18.74 11.77
C ASP A 54 19.73 17.67 11.26
N VAL A 55 19.79 16.43 11.78
CA VAL A 55 18.80 15.35 11.53
C VAL A 55 18.52 14.57 12.82
N PHE A 56 17.24 14.32 13.10
CA PHE A 56 16.77 13.46 14.18
C PHE A 56 15.98 12.27 13.61
N THR A 57 16.27 11.06 14.08
CA THR A 57 15.62 9.83 13.58
C THR A 57 15.11 8.97 14.73
N SER A 58 13.85 8.53 14.65
CA SER A 58 13.28 7.49 15.52
C SER A 58 13.21 6.15 14.78
N ALA A 59 13.65 5.08 15.44
CA ALA A 59 13.63 3.72 14.93
C ALA A 59 13.34 2.73 16.08
N GLY A 60 12.06 2.56 16.42
CA GLY A 60 11.63 1.75 17.56
C GLY A 60 12.11 2.35 18.87
N ASN A 61 12.85 1.58 19.68
CA ASN A 61 13.42 2.07 20.93
C ASN A 61 14.73 2.86 20.75
N ARG A 62 15.20 3.06 19.52
CA ARG A 62 16.44 3.78 19.21
C ARG A 62 16.15 5.16 18.65
N VAL A 63 16.90 6.13 19.13
CA VAL A 63 16.88 7.49 18.59
C VAL A 63 18.28 7.91 18.20
N TYR A 64 18.40 8.48 17.00
CA TYR A 64 19.64 9.00 16.47
C TYR A 64 19.60 10.52 16.47
N ILE A 65 20.58 11.14 17.14
CA ILE A 65 20.82 12.58 17.11
C ILE A 65 21.99 12.81 16.17
N ILE A 66 21.73 13.30 14.97
CA ILE A 66 22.71 13.32 13.89
C ILE A 66 23.13 14.75 13.60
N GLN A 67 24.40 15.03 13.81
CA GLN A 67 25.03 16.27 13.36
C GLN A 67 25.77 16.01 12.05
N VAL A 68 25.44 16.80 11.02
CA VAL A 68 25.91 16.64 9.65
C VAL A 68 26.94 17.72 9.32
N LYS A 69 28.10 17.32 8.78
CA LYS A 69 29.18 18.25 8.42
C LYS A 69 29.79 17.91 7.06
N TYR A 70 29.78 18.89 6.14
CA TYR A 70 30.33 18.75 4.79
C TYR A 70 31.48 19.73 4.54
N TYR A 71 32.72 19.26 4.72
CA TYR A 71 33.96 20.04 4.63
C TYR A 71 35.00 19.39 3.70
N PRO A 72 34.76 19.34 2.37
CA PRO A 72 35.61 18.60 1.44
C PRO A 72 37.06 19.13 1.33
N LYS A 73 37.30 20.38 1.73
CA LYS A 73 38.62 21.05 1.63
C LYS A 73 39.22 21.50 2.96
N GLY A 74 38.47 21.42 4.06
CA GLY A 74 38.85 22.01 5.35
C GLY A 74 38.78 20.99 6.48
N SER A 75 39.41 21.33 7.61
CA SER A 75 39.24 20.63 8.87
C SER A 75 37.96 21.09 9.57
N ILE A 76 37.44 20.24 10.45
CA ILE A 76 36.33 20.57 11.33
C ILE A 76 36.84 20.93 12.73
N ILE A 77 36.04 21.69 13.46
CA ILE A 77 36.27 21.96 14.88
C ILE A 77 35.52 20.89 15.68
N ILE A 78 36.14 19.73 15.89
CA ILE A 78 35.46 18.60 16.52
C ILE A 78 34.96 18.91 17.94
N LYS A 79 35.67 19.76 18.69
CA LYS A 79 35.27 20.15 20.04
C LYS A 79 33.88 20.77 20.13
N GLU A 80 33.51 21.62 19.17
CA GLU A 80 32.19 22.26 19.13
C GLU A 80 31.10 21.22 18.82
N ILE A 81 31.35 20.35 17.84
CA ILE A 81 30.44 19.26 17.46
C ILE A 81 30.20 18.30 18.63
N MET A 82 31.26 17.93 19.36
CA MET A 82 31.13 17.00 20.49
C MET A 82 30.38 17.63 21.66
N ARG A 83 30.52 18.95 21.86
CA ARG A 83 29.74 19.69 22.86
C ARG A 83 28.25 19.71 22.48
N ASP A 84 27.93 20.05 21.24
CA ASP A 84 26.54 20.06 20.73
C ASP A 84 25.88 18.68 20.90
N LEU A 85 26.51 17.63 20.36
CA LEU A 85 25.99 16.26 20.46
C LEU A 85 25.86 15.77 21.91
N TYR A 86 26.83 16.09 22.77
CA TYR A 86 26.77 15.70 24.18
C TYR A 86 25.67 16.46 24.93
N TYR A 87 25.50 17.74 24.65
CA TYR A 87 24.43 18.57 25.22
C TYR A 87 23.06 17.95 24.94
N GLN A 88 22.75 17.64 23.68
CA GLN A 88 21.46 17.03 23.34
C GLN A 88 21.30 15.62 23.89
N TYR A 89 22.37 14.81 23.84
CA TYR A 89 22.38 13.46 24.40
C TYR A 89 22.06 13.45 25.89
N LEU A 90 22.74 14.29 26.67
CA LEU A 90 22.55 14.38 28.10
C LEU A 90 21.17 14.97 28.42
N ARG A 91 20.76 16.04 27.75
CA ARG A 91 19.45 16.66 27.95
C ARG A 91 18.30 15.67 27.73
N MET A 92 18.36 14.86 26.68
CA MET A 92 17.33 13.85 26.43
C MET A 92 17.30 12.73 27.48
N LYS A 93 18.47 12.34 28.03
CA LYS A 93 18.52 11.44 29.20
C LYS A 93 17.88 12.07 30.44
N LEU A 94 18.11 13.36 30.68
CA LEU A 94 17.57 14.07 31.85
C LEU A 94 16.06 14.28 31.78
N TYR A 95 15.49 14.43 30.58
CA TYR A 95 14.03 14.35 30.39
C TYR A 95 13.44 12.95 30.59
N GLY A 96 14.29 11.94 30.80
CA GLY A 96 13.86 10.61 31.20
C GLY A 96 13.67 9.63 30.06
N TYR A 97 14.18 9.91 28.85
CA TYR A 97 14.11 8.95 27.75
C TYR A 97 14.82 7.64 28.13
N LYS A 98 14.10 6.51 27.99
CA LYS A 98 14.57 5.17 28.45
C LYS A 98 15.11 4.29 27.32
N GLY A 99 14.95 4.70 26.07
CA GLY A 99 15.47 3.96 24.92
C GLY A 99 16.97 4.16 24.71
N GLU A 100 17.47 3.59 23.62
CA GLU A 100 18.87 3.75 23.21
C GLU A 100 19.07 5.09 22.49
N LEU A 101 20.00 5.90 23.00
CA LEU A 101 20.38 7.19 22.43
C LEU A 101 21.71 7.07 21.70
N ILE A 102 21.70 7.40 20.41
CA ILE A 102 22.84 7.21 19.52
C ILE A 102 23.20 8.57 18.90
N PRO A 103 24.17 9.30 19.48
CA PRO A 103 24.70 10.49 18.85
C PRO A 103 25.55 10.10 17.64
N VAL A 104 25.39 10.81 16.52
CA VAL A 104 26.06 10.51 15.26
C VAL A 104 26.68 11.78 14.70
N LEU A 105 27.97 11.70 14.36
CA LEU A 105 28.61 12.66 13.46
C LEU A 105 28.64 12.07 12.05
N ALA A 106 27.78 12.56 11.17
CA ALA A 106 27.79 12.23 9.75
C ALA A 106 28.66 13.24 9.00
N ILE A 107 29.83 12.81 8.52
CA ILE A 107 30.83 13.75 8.01
C ILE A 107 31.42 13.35 6.67
N HIS A 108 31.64 14.35 5.83
CA HIS A 108 32.58 14.28 4.71
C HIS A 108 33.66 15.36 4.86
N THR A 109 34.90 14.93 5.08
CA THR A 109 36.07 15.81 5.14
C THR A 109 37.31 15.11 4.59
N LYS A 110 38.33 15.88 4.22
CA LYS A 110 39.64 15.35 3.81
C LYS A 110 40.38 14.69 4.97
N THR A 111 40.23 15.21 6.19
CA THR A 111 40.91 14.71 7.38
C THR A 111 39.88 14.24 8.37
N ILE A 112 39.69 12.92 8.43
CA ILE A 112 38.75 12.30 9.34
C ILE A 112 39.20 12.56 10.78
N PRO A 113 38.33 13.11 11.64
CA PRO A 113 38.70 13.32 13.03
C PRO A 113 38.74 11.99 13.80
N GLU A 114 39.61 11.94 14.80
CA GLU A 114 39.58 10.88 15.80
C GLU A 114 38.46 11.13 16.82
N LYS A 115 37.98 10.04 17.40
CA LYS A 115 36.98 10.10 18.45
C LYS A 115 37.67 10.59 19.73
N PRO A 116 37.16 11.62 20.42
CA PRO A 116 37.78 12.12 21.64
C PRO A 116 37.76 11.08 22.75
N THR A 117 38.76 11.13 23.62
CA THR A 117 38.81 10.36 24.86
C THR A 117 38.05 11.07 25.98
N LEU A 118 37.80 10.37 27.10
CA LEU A 118 37.23 11.00 28.29
C LEU A 118 38.09 12.19 28.76
N ALA A 119 39.41 12.03 28.76
CA ALA A 119 40.35 13.08 29.14
C ALA A 119 40.25 14.31 28.22
N ASP A 120 40.06 14.11 26.91
CA ASP A 120 39.82 15.21 25.97
C ASP A 120 38.53 15.96 26.31
N MET A 121 37.44 15.21 26.54
CA MET A 121 36.13 15.79 26.88
C MET A 121 36.15 16.56 28.21
N GLN A 122 37.00 16.17 29.15
CA GLN A 122 37.21 16.86 30.44
C GLN A 122 38.04 18.16 30.31
N GLY A 123 38.67 18.40 29.16
CA GLY A 123 39.47 19.59 28.92
C GLY A 123 38.66 20.87 28.83
N LYS A 124 39.34 22.01 29.07
CA LYS A 124 38.78 23.38 29.04
C LYS A 124 38.06 23.75 27.74
N ASP A 125 38.45 23.11 26.64
CA ASP A 125 37.95 23.37 25.29
C ASP A 125 36.72 22.51 24.93
N TYR A 126 36.35 21.54 25.78
CA TYR A 126 35.21 20.64 25.61
C TYR A 126 34.19 20.88 26.72
N ILE A 127 33.88 19.90 27.59
CA ILE A 127 32.86 20.01 28.64
C ILE A 127 33.42 20.71 29.89
N ASN A 128 34.72 20.58 30.14
CA ASN A 128 35.41 21.15 31.30
C ASN A 128 34.82 20.70 32.66
N VAL A 129 34.42 19.43 32.76
CA VAL A 129 33.90 18.83 34.00
C VAL A 129 34.60 17.51 34.28
N ASN A 130 35.19 17.39 35.46
CA ASN A 130 35.72 16.13 36.00
C ASN A 130 35.03 15.86 37.34
N ARG A 131 33.89 15.17 37.28
CA ARG A 131 33.02 14.87 38.42
C ARG A 131 32.74 13.38 38.43
N VAL A 132 32.96 12.71 39.56
CA VAL A 132 32.71 11.27 39.70
C VAL A 132 31.23 11.01 39.90
N ASP A 133 30.62 11.71 40.85
CA ASP A 133 29.24 11.42 41.27
C ASP A 133 28.19 12.01 40.32
N CYS A 134 27.10 11.25 40.15
CA CYS A 134 25.92 11.71 39.43
C CYS A 134 25.29 12.91 40.17
N PRO A 135 25.04 14.05 39.49
CA PRO A 135 24.45 15.23 40.12
C PRO A 135 23.01 14.98 40.57
N GLN A 136 22.59 15.69 41.61
CA GLN A 136 21.18 15.67 42.03
C GLN A 136 20.31 16.34 40.96
N LEU A 137 19.29 15.62 40.48
CA LEU A 137 18.38 16.13 39.46
C LEU A 137 17.27 17.00 40.08
N PRO A 138 16.86 18.10 39.41
CA PRO A 138 15.69 18.86 39.83
C PRO A 138 14.42 18.02 39.68
N LEU A 139 13.39 18.36 40.46
CA LEU A 139 12.05 17.75 40.36
C LEU A 139 11.39 18.02 39.00
N ASP A 140 11.61 19.21 38.44
CA ASP A 140 11.13 19.62 37.12
C ASP A 140 12.32 20.11 36.28
N MET A 141 12.74 19.27 35.33
CA MET A 141 13.87 19.57 34.45
C MET A 141 13.53 20.69 33.45
N GLU A 142 12.30 20.75 32.97
CA GLU A 142 11.90 21.74 31.98
C GLU A 142 11.88 23.14 32.59
N ALA A 143 11.28 23.28 33.78
CA ALA A 143 11.27 24.54 34.52
C ALA A 143 12.70 25.02 34.82
N TRP A 144 13.58 24.10 35.24
CA TRP A 144 14.97 24.46 35.51
C TRP A 144 15.72 24.95 34.28
N LEU A 145 15.55 24.29 33.12
CA LEU A 145 16.17 24.71 31.85
C LEU A 145 15.62 26.05 31.37
N ALA A 146 14.31 26.28 31.50
CA ALA A 146 13.67 27.53 31.12
C ALA A 146 14.18 28.74 31.94
N GLU A 147 14.47 28.53 33.22
CA GLU A 147 14.98 29.58 34.10
C GLU A 147 16.50 29.81 33.93
N HIS A 148 17.28 28.74 33.79
CA HIS A 148 18.73 28.81 33.93
C HIS A 148 19.52 28.68 32.63
N VAL A 149 18.94 28.09 31.57
CA VAL A 149 19.67 27.68 30.36
C VAL A 149 19.14 28.39 29.11
N TYR A 150 17.84 28.34 28.83
CA TYR A 150 17.25 28.92 27.62
C TYR A 150 17.40 30.44 27.45
N PRO A 151 17.44 31.26 28.53
CA PRO A 151 17.66 32.69 28.38
C PRO A 151 19.11 33.05 27.99
N LEU A 152 20.05 32.11 28.09
CA LEU A 152 21.47 32.35 27.84
C LEU A 152 21.86 32.13 26.38
N LYS A 153 22.97 32.75 25.96
CA LYS A 153 23.58 32.49 24.65
C LYS A 153 24.15 31.07 24.61
N LYS A 154 24.26 30.47 23.42
CA LYS A 154 24.66 29.07 23.19
C LYS A 154 25.80 28.59 24.08
N THR A 155 26.96 29.24 24.04
CA THR A 155 28.15 28.82 24.80
C THR A 155 27.92 28.85 26.32
N ASP A 156 27.27 29.91 26.83
CA ASP A 156 27.01 30.07 28.26
C ASP A 156 25.94 29.09 28.75
N SER A 157 24.92 28.85 27.92
CA SER A 157 23.85 27.86 28.11
C SER A 157 24.44 26.46 28.26
N GLU A 158 25.29 26.02 27.33
CA GLU A 158 25.97 24.74 27.40
C GLU A 158 26.88 24.62 28.62
N ASN A 159 27.71 25.63 28.90
CA ASN A 159 28.62 25.60 30.03
C ASN A 159 27.85 25.47 31.35
N ARG A 160 26.79 26.25 31.54
CA ARG A 160 25.94 26.17 32.74
C ARG A 160 25.24 24.82 32.85
N PHE A 161 24.78 24.26 31.73
CA PHE A 161 24.18 22.93 31.72
C PHE A 161 25.18 21.82 32.07
N PHE A 162 26.40 21.87 31.52
CA PHE A 162 27.46 20.92 31.83
C PHE A 162 27.92 21.02 33.28
N GLU A 163 28.12 22.23 33.79
CA GLU A 163 28.44 22.47 35.21
C GLU A 163 27.36 21.88 36.13
N ALA A 164 26.09 21.99 35.76
CA ALA A 164 25.01 21.42 36.56
C ALA A 164 24.97 19.89 36.48
N PHE A 165 25.02 19.32 35.27
CA PHE A 165 24.57 17.94 35.04
C PHE A 165 25.56 16.99 34.38
N ALA A 166 26.75 17.42 33.95
CA ALA A 166 27.73 16.48 33.43
C ALA A 166 28.48 15.76 34.56
N TRP A 167 28.80 14.48 34.35
CA TRP A 167 29.72 13.71 35.18
C TRP A 167 30.45 12.65 34.34
N ASN A 168 31.47 12.02 34.90
CA ASN A 168 32.38 11.16 34.14
C ASN A 168 31.66 9.98 33.47
N ASP A 169 30.70 9.32 34.15
CA ASP A 169 29.98 8.20 33.54
C ASP A 169 28.99 8.65 32.46
N SER A 170 28.39 9.84 32.57
CA SER A 170 27.52 10.36 31.50
C SER A 170 28.33 10.66 30.24
N ILE A 171 29.53 11.23 30.37
CA ILE A 171 30.46 11.48 29.28
C ILE A 171 30.94 10.16 28.69
N GLN A 172 31.34 9.20 29.52
CA GLN A 172 31.79 7.89 29.04
C GLN A 172 30.66 7.13 28.35
N SER A 173 29.43 7.20 28.85
CA SER A 173 28.26 6.61 28.21
C SER A 173 27.96 7.25 26.85
N PHE A 174 28.11 8.57 26.74
CA PHE A 174 28.02 9.29 25.46
C PHE A 174 29.09 8.81 24.48
N LEU A 175 30.36 8.79 24.92
CA LEU A 175 31.47 8.33 24.10
C LEU A 175 31.24 6.88 23.66
N ASN A 176 30.75 5.98 24.52
CA ASN A 176 30.49 4.60 24.12
C ASN A 176 29.40 4.50 23.05
N ALA A 177 28.37 5.35 23.10
CA ALA A 177 27.26 5.37 22.14
C ALA A 177 27.59 6.11 20.83
N LEU A 178 28.54 7.06 20.84
CA LEU A 178 28.86 7.93 19.72
C LEU A 178 29.36 7.17 18.48
N ILE A 179 28.71 7.42 17.35
CA ILE A 179 29.10 6.94 16.03
C ILE A 179 29.67 8.10 15.20
N ILE A 180 30.80 7.86 14.53
CA ILE A 180 31.35 8.79 13.53
C ILE A 180 31.32 8.07 12.18
N THR A 181 30.44 8.52 11.28
CA THR A 181 30.27 7.93 9.94
C THR A 181 31.23 8.60 8.97
N LYS A 182 32.21 7.84 8.48
CA LYS A 182 33.41 8.37 7.80
C LYS A 182 33.37 8.23 6.26
N ASP A 183 32.53 7.34 5.72
CA ASP A 183 32.56 6.90 4.32
C ASP A 183 31.32 7.31 3.51
N LEU A 184 30.93 8.58 3.62
CA LEU A 184 29.77 9.12 2.88
C LEU A 184 30.15 9.59 1.46
N GLY A 185 31.44 9.79 1.19
CA GLY A 185 31.92 10.24 -0.12
C GLY A 185 31.57 11.70 -0.43
N THR A 186 31.92 12.16 -1.64
CA THR A 186 31.55 13.51 -2.10
C THR A 186 30.03 13.64 -2.25
N LEU A 187 29.52 14.88 -2.30
CA LEU A 187 28.09 15.12 -2.52
C LEU A 187 27.56 14.41 -3.78
N LYS A 188 28.34 14.42 -4.86
CA LYS A 188 27.98 13.74 -6.12
C LYS A 188 27.85 12.22 -5.91
N SER A 189 28.89 11.58 -5.39
CA SER A 189 28.88 10.12 -5.16
C SER A 189 27.83 9.69 -4.14
N TYR A 190 27.58 10.51 -3.11
CA TYR A 190 26.56 10.20 -2.12
C TYR A 190 25.16 10.31 -2.73
N ARG A 191 24.91 11.35 -3.53
CA ARG A 191 23.68 11.51 -4.29
C ARG A 191 23.38 10.30 -5.19
N GLU A 192 24.39 9.81 -5.92
CA GLU A 192 24.28 8.60 -6.76
C GLU A 192 23.96 7.34 -5.93
N LYS A 193 24.57 7.21 -4.75
CA LYS A 193 24.31 6.12 -3.81
C LYS A 193 22.87 6.15 -3.30
N ILE A 194 22.37 7.30 -2.88
CA ILE A 194 20.98 7.46 -2.40
C ILE A 194 19.98 7.20 -3.52
N ALA A 195 20.22 7.74 -4.72
CA ALA A 195 19.37 7.49 -5.88
C ALA A 195 19.29 5.99 -6.21
N SER A 196 20.41 5.27 -6.11
CA SER A 196 20.44 3.81 -6.33
C SER A 196 19.68 3.04 -5.24
N LYS A 197 19.77 3.46 -3.98
CA LYS A 197 18.98 2.87 -2.89
C LYS A 197 17.48 3.08 -3.09
N LEU A 198 17.06 4.31 -3.45
CA LEU A 198 15.67 4.61 -3.78
C LEU A 198 15.20 3.75 -4.95
N ASN A 199 15.98 3.66 -6.03
CA ASN A 199 15.63 2.83 -7.18
C ASN A 199 15.44 1.35 -6.81
N GLY A 200 16.26 0.82 -5.89
CA GLY A 200 16.09 -0.54 -5.37
C GLY A 200 14.77 -0.76 -4.62
N LEU A 201 14.21 0.27 -3.98
CA LEU A 201 12.90 0.19 -3.30
C LEU A 201 11.71 0.28 -4.27
N PHE A 202 11.90 0.92 -5.43
CA PHE A 202 10.84 1.19 -6.41
C PHE A 202 11.17 0.57 -7.79
N SER A 203 11.88 -0.55 -7.79
CA SER A 203 12.34 -1.23 -9.01
C SER A 203 11.19 -1.80 -9.84
N GLU A 204 10.03 -2.03 -9.21
CA GLU A 204 8.82 -2.61 -9.79
C GLU A 204 7.97 -1.60 -10.58
N TYR A 205 8.24 -0.29 -10.50
CA TYR A 205 7.44 0.74 -11.17
C TYR A 205 7.85 0.91 -12.65
N ASN A 206 6.84 1.19 -13.49
CA ASN A 206 6.91 1.27 -14.96
C ASN A 206 7.60 2.54 -15.51
N ILE A 207 8.72 2.98 -14.91
CA ILE A 207 9.63 3.94 -15.56
C ILE A 207 10.74 3.15 -16.26
N ILE A 208 10.67 3.14 -17.59
CA ILE A 208 11.52 2.34 -18.48
C ILE A 208 13.01 2.70 -18.31
N ASP A 209 13.31 3.99 -18.12
CA ASP A 209 14.69 4.47 -17.96
C ASP A 209 15.09 4.53 -16.48
N GLU A 210 16.07 3.70 -16.09
CA GLU A 210 16.55 3.60 -14.72
C GLU A 210 17.15 4.92 -14.21
N ASP A 211 17.89 5.64 -15.06
CA ASP A 211 18.54 6.90 -14.68
C ASP A 211 17.51 8.02 -14.48
N MET A 212 16.49 8.08 -15.33
CA MET A 212 15.34 8.97 -15.18
C MET A 212 14.60 8.67 -13.88
N ARG A 213 14.33 7.39 -13.60
CA ARG A 213 13.67 6.96 -12.35
C ARG A 213 14.46 7.36 -11.12
N LYS A 214 15.77 7.08 -11.10
CA LYS A 214 16.71 7.51 -10.06
C LYS A 214 16.65 9.02 -9.82
N ASN A 215 16.66 9.81 -10.90
CA ASN A 215 16.62 11.27 -10.81
C ASN A 215 15.28 11.80 -10.30
N ILE A 216 14.15 11.24 -10.76
CA ILE A 216 12.81 11.60 -10.31
C ILE A 216 12.63 11.26 -8.83
N LEU A 217 12.91 10.01 -8.43
CA LEU A 217 12.81 9.55 -7.04
C LEU A 217 13.62 10.43 -6.10
N LEU A 218 14.86 10.71 -6.46
CA LEU A 218 15.73 11.55 -5.66
C LEU A 218 15.19 12.99 -5.58
N GLY A 219 14.72 13.55 -6.68
CA GLY A 219 14.13 14.90 -6.71
C GLY A 219 12.91 15.02 -5.79
N LEU A 220 11.98 14.08 -5.91
CA LEU A 220 10.80 13.97 -5.04
C LEU A 220 11.18 13.78 -3.57
N ALA A 221 12.14 12.90 -3.28
CA ALA A 221 12.56 12.61 -1.92
C ALA A 221 13.19 13.83 -1.22
N VAL A 222 14.06 14.56 -1.94
CA VAL A 222 14.67 15.79 -1.42
C VAL A 222 13.63 16.88 -1.23
N GLN A 223 12.71 17.08 -2.18
CA GLN A 223 11.62 18.04 -2.04
C GLN A 223 10.78 17.76 -0.79
N TYR A 224 10.42 16.50 -0.55
CA TYR A 224 9.62 16.09 0.60
C TYR A 224 10.26 16.43 1.96
N ILE A 225 11.60 16.37 2.05
CA ILE A 225 12.36 16.85 3.21
C ILE A 225 12.34 18.37 3.27
N GLN A 226 12.64 19.06 2.17
CA GLN A 226 12.77 20.51 2.11
C GLN A 226 11.46 21.25 2.43
N GLU A 227 10.30 20.62 2.23
CA GLU A 227 9.01 21.16 2.66
C GLU A 227 8.95 21.45 4.18
N THR A 228 9.75 20.76 5.00
CA THR A 228 9.86 20.98 6.45
C THR A 228 10.59 22.28 6.83
N TYR A 229 11.28 22.93 5.88
CA TYR A 229 12.02 24.17 6.13
C TYR A 229 11.14 25.41 6.06
N ASN A 230 9.89 25.28 5.63
CA ASN A 230 8.92 26.36 5.69
C ASN A 230 8.46 26.62 7.14
N ASP A 231 7.83 27.77 7.35
CA ASP A 231 7.19 28.04 8.63
C ASP A 231 6.00 27.10 8.85
N PRO A 232 5.84 26.52 10.06
CA PRO A 232 4.68 25.72 10.37
C PRO A 232 3.39 26.56 10.24
N PRO A 233 2.28 25.97 9.75
CA PRO A 233 0.98 26.64 9.72
C PRO A 233 0.57 27.15 11.11
N LYS A 234 -0.23 28.23 11.14
CA LYS A 234 -0.78 28.75 12.41
C LYS A 234 -1.50 27.63 13.16
N ASN A 235 -1.13 27.44 14.44
CA ASN A 235 -1.63 26.40 15.35
C ASN A 235 -1.09 24.97 15.14
N MET A 236 -0.10 24.77 14.25
CA MET A 236 0.60 23.49 14.15
C MET A 236 1.89 23.53 14.99
N GLU A 237 2.08 22.52 15.83
CA GLU A 237 3.29 22.37 16.63
C GLU A 237 4.48 21.95 15.73
N THR A 238 5.67 22.47 16.03
CA THR A 238 6.85 22.38 15.14
C THR A 238 7.36 20.96 14.94
N PHE A 239 7.36 20.11 15.97
CA PHE A 239 7.69 18.69 15.85
C PHE A 239 6.78 18.03 14.83
N HIS A 240 5.46 18.17 14.99
CA HIS A 240 4.50 17.57 14.07
C HIS A 240 4.66 18.08 12.64
N PHE A 241 5.01 19.35 12.45
CA PHE A 241 5.25 19.91 11.11
C PHE A 241 6.52 19.36 10.45
N ARG A 242 7.61 19.24 11.23
CA ARG A 242 8.92 18.78 10.74
C ARG A 242 9.04 17.27 10.65
N LYS A 243 8.18 16.54 11.37
CA LYS A 243 8.12 15.08 11.35
C LYS A 243 7.77 14.57 9.95
N ARG A 244 8.53 13.58 9.51
CA ARG A 244 8.32 12.84 8.27
C ARG A 244 8.31 11.35 8.58
N ASP A 245 7.11 10.77 8.59
CA ASP A 245 6.92 9.33 8.77
C ASP A 245 7.39 8.55 7.54
N ARG A 246 8.08 7.43 7.78
CA ARG A 246 8.64 6.59 6.71
C ARG A 246 7.56 6.02 5.80
N GLU A 247 6.48 5.50 6.37
CA GLU A 247 5.40 4.89 5.57
C GLU A 247 4.74 5.91 4.64
N ILE A 248 4.52 7.13 5.14
CA ILE A 248 3.97 8.24 4.36
C ILE A 248 4.95 8.65 3.26
N PHE A 249 6.26 8.72 3.57
CA PHE A 249 7.30 9.00 2.59
C PHE A 249 7.34 7.97 1.44
N ILE A 250 7.29 6.68 1.77
CA ILE A 250 7.29 5.61 0.76
C ILE A 250 6.03 5.66 -0.11
N LYS A 251 4.86 5.90 0.50
CA LYS A 251 3.60 6.09 -0.23
C LYS A 251 3.66 7.31 -1.15
N TYR A 252 4.16 8.44 -0.66
CA TYR A 252 4.33 9.66 -1.44
C TYR A 252 5.16 9.41 -2.71
N LEU A 253 6.33 8.76 -2.58
CA LEU A 253 7.18 8.45 -3.73
C LEU A 253 6.51 7.49 -4.71
N SER A 254 5.87 6.43 -4.20
CA SER A 254 5.09 5.48 -4.98
C SER A 254 4.03 6.16 -5.85
N ASP A 255 3.25 7.05 -5.23
CA ASP A 255 2.08 7.64 -5.88
C ASP A 255 2.48 8.66 -6.95
N HIS A 256 3.61 9.35 -6.75
CA HIS A 256 4.11 10.35 -7.72
C HIS A 256 4.94 9.74 -8.85
N ILE A 257 5.47 8.52 -8.68
CA ILE A 257 6.25 7.84 -9.72
C ILE A 257 5.42 6.90 -10.59
N SER A 258 4.25 6.46 -10.12
CA SER A 258 3.36 5.60 -10.90
C SER A 258 2.85 6.34 -12.14
N THR A 259 3.11 5.77 -13.31
CA THR A 259 2.58 6.23 -14.60
C THR A 259 1.29 5.50 -14.99
N ASP A 260 0.90 4.48 -14.22
CA ASP A 260 -0.33 3.73 -14.47
C ASP A 260 -1.54 4.58 -14.07
N THR A 261 -2.54 4.59 -14.94
CA THR A 261 -3.82 5.29 -14.76
C THR A 261 -4.97 4.29 -14.70
N GLU A 262 -6.15 4.73 -14.25
CA GLU A 262 -7.36 3.89 -14.30
C GLU A 262 -7.64 3.38 -15.74
N ALA A 263 -7.28 4.17 -16.75
CA ALA A 263 -7.41 3.78 -18.15
C ALA A 263 -6.50 2.60 -18.52
N ASN A 264 -5.34 2.42 -17.85
CA ASN A 264 -4.49 1.24 -18.05
C ASN A 264 -5.19 -0.04 -17.55
N ILE A 265 -5.87 0.01 -16.40
CA ILE A 265 -6.65 -1.12 -15.87
C ILE A 265 -7.83 -1.42 -16.81
N ALA A 266 -8.59 -0.40 -17.20
CA ALA A 266 -9.71 -0.54 -18.13
C ALA A 266 -9.28 -1.14 -19.48
N ALA A 267 -8.15 -0.66 -20.03
CA ALA A 267 -7.59 -1.17 -21.29
C ALA A 267 -7.16 -2.64 -21.16
N TYR A 268 -6.55 -3.04 -20.03
CA TYR A 268 -6.22 -4.45 -19.79
C TYR A 268 -7.48 -5.33 -19.74
N MET A 269 -8.51 -4.92 -19.00
CA MET A 269 -9.76 -5.70 -18.93
C MET A 269 -10.41 -5.84 -20.32
N ARG A 270 -10.37 -4.77 -21.14
CA ARG A 270 -10.82 -4.81 -22.53
C ARG A 270 -9.97 -5.77 -23.38
N TYR A 271 -8.66 -5.79 -23.16
CA TYR A 271 -7.77 -6.76 -23.80
C TYR A 271 -8.13 -8.21 -23.43
N VAL A 272 -8.46 -8.50 -22.16
CA VAL A 272 -8.94 -9.83 -21.74
C VAL A 272 -10.20 -10.23 -22.51
N VAL A 273 -11.14 -9.31 -22.73
CA VAL A 273 -12.32 -9.55 -23.57
C VAL A 273 -11.93 -9.94 -24.99
N MET A 274 -11.02 -9.19 -25.64
CA MET A 274 -10.56 -9.52 -27.01
C MET A 274 -9.86 -10.88 -27.06
N ASP A 275 -8.93 -11.14 -26.14
CA ASP A 275 -8.19 -12.43 -26.09
C ASP A 275 -9.12 -13.61 -25.80
N CYS A 276 -10.16 -13.42 -24.96
CA CYS A 276 -11.18 -14.43 -24.73
C CYS A 276 -11.96 -14.75 -26.00
N TRP A 277 -12.34 -13.74 -26.78
CA TRP A 277 -12.98 -13.91 -28.08
C TRP A 277 -12.08 -14.65 -29.07
N ASP A 278 -10.82 -14.24 -29.21
CA ASP A 278 -9.88 -14.86 -30.15
C ASP A 278 -9.72 -16.36 -29.88
N LYS A 279 -9.71 -16.76 -28.60
CA LYS A 279 -9.73 -18.18 -28.22
C LYS A 279 -11.04 -18.88 -28.62
N ILE A 280 -12.19 -18.25 -28.38
CA ILE A 280 -13.49 -18.85 -28.75
C ILE A 280 -13.58 -19.04 -30.27
N GLU A 281 -13.28 -18.01 -31.05
CA GLU A 281 -13.30 -18.05 -32.52
C GLU A 281 -12.33 -19.10 -33.07
N LYS A 282 -11.09 -19.12 -32.56
CA LYS A 282 -10.05 -20.05 -33.00
C LYS A 282 -10.41 -21.52 -32.78
N PHE A 283 -11.00 -21.86 -31.63
CA PHE A 283 -11.25 -23.26 -31.25
C PHE A 283 -12.68 -23.75 -31.52
N ASN A 284 -13.46 -23.00 -32.29
CA ASN A 284 -14.83 -23.36 -32.67
C ASN A 284 -15.05 -23.12 -34.17
N GLU A 285 -14.28 -23.82 -35.01
CA GLU A 285 -14.32 -23.70 -36.48
C GLU A 285 -15.70 -24.00 -37.10
N GLN A 286 -16.60 -24.62 -36.34
CA GLN A 286 -17.97 -24.97 -36.74
C GLN A 286 -18.95 -23.78 -36.68
N LEU A 287 -18.52 -22.63 -36.16
CA LEU A 287 -19.35 -21.43 -36.10
C LEU A 287 -19.63 -20.90 -37.52
N THR A 288 -20.90 -20.86 -37.90
CA THR A 288 -21.35 -20.14 -39.08
C THR A 288 -21.10 -18.64 -38.95
N MET A 289 -21.08 -17.93 -40.08
CA MET A 289 -20.95 -16.46 -40.09
C MET A 289 -22.04 -15.76 -39.27
N ALA A 290 -23.24 -16.33 -39.23
CA ALA A 290 -24.35 -15.80 -38.44
C ALA A 290 -24.09 -15.90 -36.93
N HIS A 291 -23.54 -17.05 -36.47
CA HIS A 291 -23.09 -17.20 -35.10
C HIS A 291 -22.01 -16.19 -34.75
N ILE A 292 -21.01 -16.07 -35.62
CA ILE A 292 -19.88 -15.14 -35.44
C ILE A 292 -20.39 -13.72 -35.30
N ASN A 293 -21.25 -13.25 -36.20
CA ASN A 293 -21.79 -11.88 -36.15
C ASN A 293 -22.51 -11.56 -34.84
N LEU A 294 -23.33 -12.49 -34.33
CA LEU A 294 -24.06 -12.29 -33.08
C LEU A 294 -23.13 -12.26 -31.87
N LEU A 295 -22.18 -13.20 -31.81
CA LEU A 295 -21.18 -13.27 -30.74
C LEU A 295 -20.21 -12.08 -30.76
N GLN A 296 -19.81 -11.62 -31.94
CA GLN A 296 -18.99 -10.42 -32.11
C GLN A 296 -19.70 -9.18 -31.57
N PHE A 297 -21.01 -9.07 -31.75
CA PHE A 297 -21.80 -7.98 -31.16
C PHE A 297 -21.82 -8.04 -29.63
N ILE A 298 -22.03 -9.24 -29.05
CA ILE A 298 -21.95 -9.47 -27.60
C ILE A 298 -20.55 -9.11 -27.07
N ARG A 299 -19.49 -9.52 -27.78
CA ARG A 299 -18.09 -9.19 -27.46
C ARG A 299 -17.88 -7.68 -27.47
N ASP A 300 -18.28 -6.97 -28.52
CA ASP A 300 -18.01 -5.52 -28.66
C ASP A 300 -18.71 -4.72 -27.57
N THR A 301 -19.97 -5.04 -27.30
CA THR A 301 -20.73 -4.40 -26.21
C THR A 301 -20.15 -4.75 -24.84
N SER A 302 -19.69 -5.99 -24.63
CA SER A 302 -18.96 -6.40 -23.43
C SER A 302 -17.62 -5.68 -23.25
N ALA A 303 -16.91 -5.41 -24.34
CA ALA A 303 -15.64 -4.69 -24.33
C ALA A 303 -15.83 -3.23 -23.89
N ASP A 304 -16.89 -2.57 -24.36
CA ASP A 304 -17.25 -1.22 -23.94
C ASP A 304 -17.71 -1.18 -22.48
N TRP A 305 -18.57 -2.12 -22.09
CA TRP A 305 -19.08 -2.25 -20.74
C TRP A 305 -17.94 -2.47 -19.72
N ILE A 306 -17.07 -3.46 -19.95
CA ILE A 306 -16.00 -3.79 -19.01
C ILE A 306 -14.95 -2.67 -18.94
N TYR A 307 -14.74 -1.94 -20.04
CA TYR A 307 -13.86 -0.77 -20.03
C TYR A 307 -14.42 0.34 -19.13
N ARG A 308 -15.73 0.64 -19.22
CA ARG A 308 -16.39 1.59 -18.32
C ARG A 308 -16.32 1.13 -16.87
N LEU A 309 -16.61 -0.15 -16.60
CA LEU A 309 -16.52 -0.75 -15.26
C LEU A 309 -15.09 -0.61 -14.68
N GLY A 310 -14.08 -0.96 -15.48
CA GLY A 310 -12.68 -0.91 -15.10
C GLY A 310 -12.07 0.49 -15.02
N SER A 311 -12.73 1.53 -15.53
CA SER A 311 -12.23 2.91 -15.49
C SER A 311 -12.45 3.60 -14.13
N ASN A 312 -13.10 2.93 -13.18
CA ASN A 312 -13.35 3.44 -11.83
C ASN A 312 -13.01 2.40 -10.77
N LYS A 313 -12.46 2.84 -9.63
CA LYS A 313 -12.04 1.97 -8.53
C LYS A 313 -13.19 1.11 -7.99
N SER A 314 -14.39 1.70 -7.88
CA SER A 314 -15.57 0.97 -7.38
C SER A 314 -16.01 -0.12 -8.33
N GLY A 315 -15.96 0.12 -9.65
CA GLY A 315 -16.32 -0.91 -10.65
C GLY A 315 -15.29 -2.04 -10.72
N GLN A 316 -14.00 -1.74 -10.55
CA GLN A 316 -12.96 -2.75 -10.39
C GLN A 316 -13.21 -3.64 -9.16
N LEU A 317 -13.55 -3.03 -8.01
CA LEU A 317 -13.88 -3.78 -6.80
C LEU A 317 -15.18 -4.57 -6.96
N GLN A 318 -16.20 -4.01 -7.63
CA GLN A 318 -17.46 -4.69 -7.94
C GLN A 318 -17.22 -6.00 -8.72
N LEU A 319 -16.35 -5.96 -9.74
CA LEU A 319 -15.93 -7.14 -10.48
C LEU A 319 -15.24 -8.15 -9.55
N LEU A 320 -14.21 -7.72 -8.80
CA LEU A 320 -13.44 -8.58 -7.91
C LEU A 320 -14.28 -9.23 -6.82
N ASN A 321 -15.21 -8.49 -6.21
CA ASN A 321 -16.14 -9.03 -5.22
C ASN A 321 -16.94 -10.21 -5.77
N THR A 322 -17.26 -10.18 -7.07
CA THR A 322 -18.01 -11.22 -7.75
C THR A 322 -17.11 -12.41 -8.10
N ILE A 323 -15.97 -12.19 -8.75
CA ILE A 323 -15.20 -13.26 -9.39
C ILE A 323 -14.03 -13.80 -8.56
N SER A 324 -13.60 -13.08 -7.53
CA SER A 324 -12.41 -13.46 -6.75
C SER A 324 -12.66 -14.70 -5.90
N MET A 325 -11.61 -15.47 -5.64
CA MET A 325 -11.62 -16.56 -4.66
C MET A 325 -10.79 -16.23 -3.41
N LYS A 326 -10.30 -14.99 -3.30
CA LYS A 326 -9.55 -14.50 -2.14
C LYS A 326 -10.48 -14.11 -1.00
N ASP A 327 -9.99 -14.14 0.22
CA ASP A 327 -10.75 -13.69 1.40
C ASP A 327 -11.09 -12.19 1.34
N ASN A 328 -11.95 -11.74 2.26
CA ASN A 328 -12.39 -10.35 2.32
C ASN A 328 -11.24 -9.40 2.71
N ASP A 329 -10.35 -9.86 3.59
CA ASP A 329 -9.20 -9.11 4.07
C ASP A 329 -8.26 -8.76 2.90
N SER A 330 -8.11 -9.66 1.93
CA SER A 330 -7.33 -9.47 0.71
C SER A 330 -7.83 -8.32 -0.18
N LEU A 331 -9.08 -7.87 -0.03
CA LEU A 331 -9.67 -6.80 -0.85
C LEU A 331 -10.12 -5.58 -0.03
N THR A 332 -9.98 -5.59 1.29
CA THR A 332 -10.55 -4.57 2.19
C THR A 332 -10.08 -3.15 1.86
N ASP A 333 -8.79 -2.98 1.58
CA ASP A 333 -8.19 -1.67 1.27
C ASP A 333 -8.04 -1.41 -0.23
N PHE A 334 -8.69 -2.21 -1.09
CA PHE A 334 -8.45 -2.18 -2.54
C PHE A 334 -8.58 -0.77 -3.14
N ILE A 335 -9.61 -0.01 -2.75
CA ILE A 335 -9.87 1.35 -3.27
C ILE A 335 -8.73 2.33 -2.92
N GLU A 336 -8.08 2.14 -1.78
CA GLU A 336 -7.00 2.99 -1.26
C GLU A 336 -5.63 2.66 -1.84
N TRP A 337 -5.52 1.53 -2.55
CA TRP A 337 -4.29 1.14 -3.23
C TRP A 337 -4.01 2.02 -4.45
N ASN A 338 -2.72 2.23 -4.69
CA ASN A 338 -2.26 2.88 -5.91
C ASN A 338 -2.66 2.06 -7.16
N VAL A 339 -2.62 2.70 -8.33
CA VAL A 339 -3.10 2.09 -9.57
C VAL A 339 -2.29 0.84 -9.93
N SER A 340 -0.97 0.87 -9.77
CA SER A 340 -0.08 -0.27 -10.10
C SER A 340 -0.42 -1.52 -9.29
N LYS A 341 -0.65 -1.39 -7.97
CA LYS A 341 -1.05 -2.51 -7.10
C LYS A 341 -2.42 -3.06 -7.48
N ARG A 342 -3.39 -2.20 -7.77
CA ARG A 342 -4.72 -2.66 -8.25
C ARG A 342 -4.62 -3.38 -9.59
N LEU A 343 -3.83 -2.87 -10.53
CA LEU A 343 -3.58 -3.49 -11.82
C LEU A 343 -2.99 -4.90 -11.65
N GLN A 344 -2.01 -5.07 -10.76
CA GLN A 344 -1.42 -6.37 -10.43
C GLN A 344 -2.49 -7.36 -9.91
N VAL A 345 -3.36 -6.92 -8.99
CA VAL A 345 -4.44 -7.77 -8.50
C VAL A 345 -5.42 -8.14 -9.61
N ILE A 346 -5.75 -7.23 -10.53
CA ILE A 346 -6.57 -7.56 -11.70
C ILE A 346 -5.87 -8.60 -12.60
N TYR A 347 -4.55 -8.53 -12.77
CA TYR A 347 -3.78 -9.54 -13.54
C TYR A 347 -3.89 -10.93 -12.94
N GLU A 348 -3.80 -11.04 -11.62
CA GLU A 348 -3.93 -12.32 -10.90
C GLU A 348 -5.31 -12.97 -11.10
N HIS A 349 -6.33 -12.17 -11.41
CA HIS A 349 -7.71 -12.65 -11.62
C HIS A 349 -8.07 -12.85 -13.10
N ARG A 350 -7.10 -12.85 -14.02
CA ARG A 350 -7.36 -13.03 -15.46
C ARG A 350 -8.26 -14.23 -15.76
N ASN A 351 -7.92 -15.40 -15.24
CA ASN A 351 -8.67 -16.64 -15.50
C ASN A 351 -10.12 -16.57 -14.98
N ALA A 352 -10.33 -15.88 -13.85
CA ALA A 352 -11.65 -15.68 -13.27
C ALA A 352 -12.51 -14.77 -14.18
N ILE A 353 -11.91 -13.71 -14.73
CA ILE A 353 -12.55 -12.82 -15.71
C ILE A 353 -12.91 -13.61 -16.97
N GLU A 354 -11.98 -14.39 -17.53
CA GLU A 354 -12.24 -15.22 -18.72
C GLU A 354 -13.37 -16.23 -18.49
N THR A 355 -13.43 -16.86 -17.31
CA THR A 355 -14.49 -17.81 -16.94
C THR A 355 -15.85 -17.13 -16.88
N PHE A 356 -15.92 -15.97 -16.22
CA PHE A 356 -17.12 -15.15 -16.16
C PHE A 356 -17.62 -14.80 -17.57
N LEU A 357 -16.75 -14.27 -18.43
CA LEU A 357 -17.09 -13.85 -19.78
C LEU A 357 -17.62 -15.00 -20.63
N ARG A 358 -16.95 -16.16 -20.59
CA ARG A 358 -17.38 -17.35 -21.36
C ARG A 358 -18.79 -17.79 -21.02
N TYR A 359 -19.10 -17.95 -19.74
CA TYR A 359 -20.44 -18.36 -19.32
C TYR A 359 -21.48 -17.27 -19.57
N PHE A 360 -21.15 -16.02 -19.27
CA PHE A 360 -22.05 -14.90 -19.51
C PHE A 360 -22.42 -14.81 -21.00
N TRP A 361 -21.43 -14.78 -21.90
CA TRP A 361 -21.66 -14.72 -23.34
C TRP A 361 -22.40 -15.94 -23.86
N LYS A 362 -22.10 -17.13 -23.38
CA LYS A 362 -22.79 -18.35 -23.81
C LYS A 362 -24.27 -18.32 -23.42
N ILE A 363 -24.60 -17.85 -22.22
CA ILE A 363 -26.00 -17.64 -21.80
C ILE A 363 -26.66 -16.58 -22.68
N LEU A 364 -26.03 -15.41 -22.88
CA LEU A 364 -26.56 -14.33 -23.73
C LEU A 364 -26.83 -14.81 -25.16
N PHE A 365 -25.91 -15.59 -25.72
CA PHE A 365 -26.06 -16.18 -27.03
C PHE A 365 -27.23 -17.17 -27.06
N ASN A 366 -27.32 -18.07 -26.08
CA ASN A 366 -28.36 -19.09 -26.04
C ASN A 366 -29.78 -18.51 -25.90
N ILE A 367 -29.97 -17.53 -25.00
CA ILE A 367 -31.30 -16.92 -24.77
C ILE A 367 -31.73 -15.96 -25.89
N ASN A 368 -30.79 -15.54 -26.74
CA ASN A 368 -31.04 -14.67 -27.90
C ASN A 368 -30.78 -15.37 -29.24
N PHE A 369 -30.71 -16.70 -29.25
CA PHE A 369 -30.46 -17.46 -30.46
C PHE A 369 -31.56 -17.26 -31.52
N ASP A 370 -32.77 -16.87 -31.10
CA ASP A 370 -33.88 -16.51 -31.99
C ASP A 370 -33.56 -15.32 -32.92
N LEU A 371 -32.53 -14.53 -32.60
CA LEU A 371 -32.06 -13.40 -33.38
C LEU A 371 -31.08 -13.78 -34.50
N ILE A 372 -30.67 -15.06 -34.58
CA ILE A 372 -29.76 -15.51 -35.63
C ILE A 372 -30.37 -15.32 -37.02
N ASP A 373 -29.55 -14.94 -38.00
CA ASP A 373 -29.95 -14.68 -39.39
C ASP A 373 -31.03 -13.60 -39.57
N ARG A 374 -31.30 -12.78 -38.54
CA ARG A 374 -32.24 -11.65 -38.60
C ARG A 374 -31.50 -10.31 -38.64
N SER A 375 -32.14 -9.33 -39.28
CA SER A 375 -31.71 -7.94 -39.17
C SER A 375 -32.08 -7.39 -37.79
N LEU A 376 -31.08 -7.02 -37.00
CA LEU A 376 -31.26 -6.56 -35.61
C LEU A 376 -31.80 -5.13 -35.57
N ASN A 377 -32.98 -4.95 -34.99
CA ASN A 377 -33.50 -3.63 -34.63
C ASN A 377 -32.87 -3.10 -33.33
N GLN A 378 -33.26 -1.91 -32.88
CA GLN A 378 -32.69 -1.31 -31.66
C GLN A 378 -32.98 -2.13 -30.39
N THR A 379 -34.18 -2.69 -30.27
CA THR A 379 -34.57 -3.52 -29.11
C THR A 379 -33.78 -4.83 -29.10
N ASP A 380 -33.59 -5.44 -30.26
CA ASP A 380 -32.78 -6.67 -30.41
C ASP A 380 -31.33 -6.42 -29.98
N ARG A 381 -30.75 -5.27 -30.38
CA ARG A 381 -29.40 -4.89 -29.99
C ARG A 381 -29.25 -4.71 -28.49
N VAL A 382 -30.21 -4.07 -27.84
CA VAL A 382 -30.21 -3.88 -26.38
C VAL A 382 -30.22 -5.23 -25.65
N ARG A 383 -30.97 -6.23 -26.14
CA ARG A 383 -30.98 -7.59 -25.57
C ARG A 383 -29.63 -8.31 -25.63
N LEU A 384 -28.66 -7.83 -26.40
CA LEU A 384 -27.32 -8.41 -26.52
C LEU A 384 -26.26 -7.68 -25.67
N MET A 385 -26.64 -6.57 -25.02
CA MET A 385 -25.75 -5.77 -24.20
C MET A 385 -25.70 -6.30 -22.74
N PRO A 386 -24.53 -6.32 -22.08
CA PRO A 386 -24.44 -6.69 -20.67
C PRO A 386 -25.36 -5.87 -19.75
N GLU A 387 -25.50 -4.57 -20.02
CA GLU A 387 -26.30 -3.61 -19.25
C GLU A 387 -27.78 -3.97 -19.21
N PHE A 388 -28.28 -4.75 -20.17
CA PHE A 388 -29.66 -5.21 -20.13
C PHE A 388 -29.91 -6.27 -19.05
N TYR A 389 -28.85 -7.00 -18.64
CA TYR A 389 -28.93 -8.08 -17.66
C TYR A 389 -28.22 -7.76 -16.34
N ILE A 390 -27.37 -6.74 -16.29
CA ILE A 390 -26.61 -6.36 -15.09
C ILE A 390 -27.23 -5.11 -14.47
N ASP A 391 -27.56 -5.19 -13.19
CA ASP A 391 -28.15 -4.08 -12.42
C ASP A 391 -27.10 -2.98 -12.17
N GLU A 392 -27.16 -1.89 -12.93
CA GLU A 392 -26.24 -0.76 -12.80
C GLU A 392 -26.35 -0.01 -11.45
N HIS A 393 -27.43 -0.22 -10.70
CA HIS A 393 -27.64 0.43 -9.40
C HIS A 393 -26.97 -0.32 -8.24
N GLU A 394 -26.67 -1.60 -8.40
CA GLU A 394 -25.91 -2.37 -7.42
C GLU A 394 -24.42 -2.14 -7.66
N THR A 395 -23.73 -1.49 -6.72
CA THR A 395 -22.31 -1.12 -6.86
C THR A 395 -21.37 -2.06 -6.11
N ARG A 396 -21.89 -3.00 -5.30
CA ARG A 396 -21.06 -3.87 -4.44
C ARG A 396 -20.59 -5.12 -5.17
N TYR A 397 -21.39 -5.67 -6.07
CA TYR A 397 -21.09 -6.85 -6.88
C TYR A 397 -21.84 -6.80 -8.22
N LEU A 398 -21.52 -7.70 -9.15
CA LEU A 398 -22.20 -7.82 -10.44
C LEU A 398 -23.49 -8.62 -10.27
N LYS A 399 -24.59 -7.91 -9.97
CA LYS A 399 -25.92 -8.50 -9.87
C LYS A 399 -26.53 -8.69 -11.25
N ILE A 400 -26.79 -9.94 -11.61
CA ILE A 400 -27.33 -10.35 -12.90
C ILE A 400 -28.81 -10.76 -12.75
N LYS A 401 -29.63 -10.38 -13.72
CA LYS A 401 -31.02 -10.85 -13.88
C LYS A 401 -31.29 -11.18 -15.35
N PHE A 402 -31.42 -12.47 -15.66
CA PHE A 402 -31.88 -12.92 -16.97
C PHE A 402 -33.41 -12.90 -17.05
N THR A 403 -33.96 -12.57 -18.22
CA THR A 403 -35.41 -12.32 -18.40
C THR A 403 -36.30 -13.47 -17.97
N ASP A 404 -35.88 -14.70 -18.28
CA ASP A 404 -36.65 -15.93 -18.05
C ASP A 404 -36.20 -16.69 -16.78
N ASP A 405 -35.19 -16.18 -16.06
CA ASP A 405 -34.72 -16.80 -14.81
C ASP A 405 -35.64 -16.43 -13.65
N VAL A 406 -35.95 -17.40 -12.81
CA VAL A 406 -36.81 -17.23 -11.63
C VAL A 406 -36.15 -16.39 -10.54
N ALA A 407 -34.81 -16.30 -10.53
CA ALA A 407 -34.06 -15.51 -9.56
C ALA A 407 -33.97 -14.04 -9.99
N ASN A 408 -34.21 -13.13 -9.05
CA ASN A 408 -34.11 -11.68 -9.27
C ASN A 408 -32.70 -11.13 -9.04
N SER A 409 -31.81 -11.94 -8.46
CA SER A 409 -30.46 -11.54 -8.08
C SER A 409 -29.51 -12.72 -8.22
N SER A 410 -28.81 -12.78 -9.35
CA SER A 410 -27.91 -13.88 -9.68
C SER A 410 -26.46 -13.41 -9.81
N VAL A 411 -25.50 -14.32 -9.64
CA VAL A 411 -24.06 -14.10 -9.91
C VAL A 411 -23.49 -15.26 -10.73
N ILE A 412 -22.47 -14.98 -11.54
CA ILE A 412 -21.69 -16.01 -12.23
C ILE A 412 -20.32 -16.06 -11.57
N LEU A 413 -19.97 -17.22 -11.01
CA LEU A 413 -18.74 -17.43 -10.26
C LEU A 413 -17.76 -18.29 -11.04
N SER A 414 -16.47 -18.05 -10.82
CA SER A 414 -15.40 -18.88 -11.39
C SER A 414 -15.34 -20.26 -10.71
N THR A 415 -14.65 -21.21 -11.35
CA THR A 415 -14.42 -22.54 -10.78
C THR A 415 -13.34 -22.46 -9.70
N PRO A 416 -13.49 -23.17 -8.56
CA PRO A 416 -12.38 -23.39 -7.63
C PRO A 416 -11.30 -24.26 -8.29
N ASP A 417 -10.02 -23.98 -8.01
CA ASP A 417 -8.90 -24.81 -8.39
C ASP A 417 -8.99 -26.17 -7.66
N SER A 418 -8.82 -27.24 -8.44
CA SER A 418 -8.90 -28.64 -8.01
C SER A 418 -8.06 -28.99 -6.78
N SER A 419 -6.98 -28.24 -6.50
CA SER A 419 -6.08 -28.52 -5.37
C SER A 419 -6.48 -27.86 -4.04
N ARG A 420 -7.22 -26.73 -4.06
CA ARG A 420 -7.61 -25.95 -2.87
C ARG A 420 -9.08 -25.54 -2.83
N SER A 421 -9.91 -26.25 -3.58
CA SER A 421 -11.33 -25.92 -3.75
C SER A 421 -12.09 -25.60 -2.46
N GLY A 422 -11.84 -26.29 -1.34
CA GLY A 422 -12.50 -26.01 -0.06
C GLY A 422 -12.17 -24.64 0.55
N GLU A 423 -10.91 -24.18 0.46
CA GLU A 423 -10.48 -22.87 0.98
C GLU A 423 -11.05 -21.74 0.12
N GLU A 424 -10.96 -21.87 -1.20
CA GLU A 424 -11.48 -20.90 -2.16
C GLU A 424 -13.00 -20.74 -2.08
N LEU A 425 -13.72 -21.87 -1.94
CA LEU A 425 -15.15 -21.85 -1.66
C LEU A 425 -15.44 -21.13 -0.36
N TYR A 426 -14.67 -21.41 0.70
CA TYR A 426 -14.88 -20.77 1.99
C TYR A 426 -14.77 -19.24 1.88
N CYS A 427 -13.70 -18.75 1.23
CA CYS A 427 -13.47 -17.33 1.00
C CYS A 427 -14.60 -16.68 0.20
N THR A 428 -15.03 -17.33 -0.89
CA THR A 428 -16.12 -16.82 -1.73
C THR A 428 -17.46 -16.78 -0.99
N PHE A 429 -17.81 -17.85 -0.26
CA PHE A 429 -19.05 -17.86 0.53
C PHE A 429 -19.07 -16.79 1.61
N GLN A 430 -17.95 -16.61 2.33
CA GLN A 430 -17.83 -15.56 3.34
C GLN A 430 -18.01 -14.17 2.73
N ARG A 431 -17.32 -13.87 1.64
CA ARG A 431 -17.38 -12.56 0.99
C ARG A 431 -18.77 -12.25 0.41
N MET A 432 -19.40 -13.24 -0.23
CA MET A 432 -20.72 -13.07 -0.85
C MET A 432 -21.88 -13.06 0.16
N LYS A 433 -21.63 -13.46 1.42
CA LYS A 433 -22.66 -13.52 2.48
C LYS A 433 -23.35 -12.18 2.71
N ASP A 434 -22.61 -11.07 2.63
CA ASP A 434 -23.15 -9.73 2.86
C ASP A 434 -23.95 -9.19 1.67
N PHE A 435 -23.74 -9.76 0.48
CA PHE A 435 -24.41 -9.35 -0.75
C PHE A 435 -25.73 -10.10 -0.98
N ARG A 436 -25.82 -11.32 -0.44
CA ARG A 436 -27.00 -12.19 -0.48
C ARG A 436 -27.65 -12.40 -1.86
N PRO A 437 -26.91 -12.74 -2.94
CA PRO A 437 -27.55 -13.16 -4.19
C PRO A 437 -28.45 -14.38 -4.00
N GLU A 438 -29.57 -14.41 -4.71
CA GLU A 438 -30.56 -15.50 -4.68
C GLU A 438 -30.06 -16.75 -5.41
N LYS A 439 -29.20 -16.57 -6.43
CA LYS A 439 -28.70 -17.66 -7.26
C LYS A 439 -27.25 -17.50 -7.71
N TRP A 440 -26.53 -18.61 -7.69
CA TRP A 440 -25.10 -18.69 -7.96
C TRP A 440 -24.91 -19.66 -9.12
N TYR A 441 -24.61 -19.12 -10.30
CA TYR A 441 -24.17 -19.91 -11.44
C TYR A 441 -22.72 -20.29 -11.24
N MET A 442 -22.48 -21.55 -10.89
CA MET A 442 -21.17 -22.00 -10.48
C MET A 442 -20.65 -23.11 -11.40
N CYS A 443 -19.42 -22.96 -11.86
CA CYS A 443 -18.74 -24.01 -12.62
C CYS A 443 -18.42 -25.22 -11.73
N GLY A 444 -18.63 -26.42 -12.26
CA GLY A 444 -18.43 -27.69 -11.54
C GLY A 444 -19.73 -28.31 -11.02
N LYS A 445 -19.60 -29.32 -10.17
CA LYS A 445 -20.71 -30.20 -9.72
C LYS A 445 -21.58 -29.64 -8.59
N TYR A 446 -21.36 -28.41 -8.16
CA TYR A 446 -22.08 -27.84 -7.01
C TYR A 446 -23.50 -27.43 -7.43
N HIS A 447 -24.50 -27.91 -6.71
CA HIS A 447 -25.90 -27.62 -6.97
C HIS A 447 -26.73 -27.78 -5.69
N GLY A 448 -27.86 -27.07 -5.61
CA GLY A 448 -28.83 -27.24 -4.53
C GLY A 448 -29.23 -25.95 -3.82
N LYS A 449 -30.07 -26.09 -2.78
CA LYS A 449 -30.61 -24.98 -1.98
C LYS A 449 -29.90 -24.89 -0.63
N PHE A 450 -29.47 -23.69 -0.26
CA PHE A 450 -28.66 -23.40 0.92
C PHE A 450 -29.19 -22.15 1.65
N SER A 451 -28.72 -21.90 2.86
CA SER A 451 -29.03 -20.68 3.62
C SER A 451 -27.75 -19.92 3.95
N TYR A 452 -27.82 -18.58 3.93
CA TYR A 452 -26.73 -17.73 4.39
C TYR A 452 -26.42 -17.87 5.89
N GLU A 453 -27.34 -18.46 6.66
CA GLU A 453 -27.14 -18.77 8.08
C GLU A 453 -26.46 -20.13 8.29
N GLN A 454 -26.31 -20.93 7.23
CA GLN A 454 -25.66 -22.24 7.30
C GLN A 454 -24.15 -22.09 7.46
N ASN A 455 -23.52 -22.99 8.22
CA ASN A 455 -22.06 -23.05 8.28
C ASN A 455 -21.49 -23.38 6.90
N VAL A 456 -20.50 -22.60 6.45
CA VAL A 456 -19.88 -22.75 5.12
C VAL A 456 -19.36 -24.16 4.85
N SER A 457 -18.83 -24.86 5.87
CA SER A 457 -18.40 -26.26 5.73
C SER A 457 -19.55 -27.21 5.34
N SER A 458 -20.78 -26.91 5.74
CA SER A 458 -21.95 -27.73 5.37
C SER A 458 -22.35 -27.48 3.92
N ILE A 459 -22.18 -26.25 3.42
CA ILE A 459 -22.41 -25.88 2.02
C ILE A 459 -21.36 -26.56 1.13
N ILE A 460 -20.07 -26.51 1.51
CA ILE A 460 -18.96 -27.18 0.80
C ILE A 460 -19.19 -28.70 0.71
N ASN A 461 -19.79 -29.30 1.75
CA ASN A 461 -20.14 -30.72 1.79
C ASN A 461 -21.51 -31.04 1.15
N ASN A 462 -22.07 -30.12 0.37
CA ASN A 462 -23.33 -30.25 -0.38
C ASN A 462 -24.55 -30.64 0.49
N LYS A 463 -24.60 -30.21 1.76
CA LYS A 463 -25.74 -30.48 2.65
C LYS A 463 -26.85 -29.45 2.38
N THR A 464 -27.76 -29.79 1.47
CA THR A 464 -28.88 -28.93 1.08
C THR A 464 -29.94 -28.78 2.18
N ILE A 465 -30.74 -27.72 2.11
CA ILE A 465 -31.81 -27.42 3.07
C ILE A 465 -33.20 -27.48 2.43
N SER A 466 -34.22 -27.66 3.27
CA SER A 466 -35.63 -27.63 2.86
C SER A 466 -36.16 -26.19 2.68
N ILE A 467 -37.25 -26.04 1.92
CA ILE A 467 -37.85 -24.76 1.45
C ILE A 467 -38.26 -23.79 2.59
N LEU A 468 -38.28 -24.21 3.87
CA LEU A 468 -38.87 -23.44 4.98
C LEU A 468 -37.94 -22.41 5.66
N HIS A 469 -36.67 -22.25 5.27
CA HIS A 469 -35.74 -21.30 5.90
C HIS A 469 -35.83 -19.87 5.33
N GLN A 470 -35.63 -18.83 6.14
CA GLN A 470 -35.44 -17.47 5.61
C GLN A 470 -33.98 -17.27 5.14
N GLY A 471 -33.74 -16.40 4.15
CA GLY A 471 -32.39 -16.09 3.66
C GLY A 471 -31.75 -17.23 2.85
N GLN A 472 -32.53 -17.84 1.95
CA GLN A 472 -32.07 -18.92 1.08
C GLN A 472 -31.36 -18.40 -0.16
N PHE A 473 -30.47 -19.22 -0.69
CA PHE A 473 -29.92 -19.07 -2.03
C PHE A 473 -29.78 -20.44 -2.69
N ARG A 474 -29.62 -20.43 -4.01
CA ARG A 474 -29.39 -21.64 -4.80
C ARG A 474 -28.04 -21.58 -5.48
N ILE A 475 -27.35 -22.71 -5.52
CA ILE A 475 -26.24 -22.95 -6.43
C ILE A 475 -26.78 -23.76 -7.61
N GLU A 476 -26.49 -23.30 -8.81
CA GLU A 476 -26.81 -23.98 -10.06
C GLU A 476 -25.51 -24.35 -10.77
N CYS A 477 -25.31 -25.64 -11.05
CA CYS A 477 -24.14 -26.10 -11.78
C CYS A 477 -24.21 -25.65 -13.24
N MET A 478 -23.07 -25.26 -13.79
CA MET A 478 -23.00 -24.78 -15.19
C MET A 478 -22.68 -25.89 -16.21
N GLU A 479 -22.78 -27.17 -15.83
CA GLU A 479 -22.45 -28.32 -16.70
C GLU A 479 -23.32 -28.39 -17.97
N CYS A 480 -24.57 -27.90 -17.90
CA CYS A 480 -25.49 -27.86 -19.04
C CYS A 480 -25.14 -26.77 -20.07
N ILE A 481 -24.20 -25.87 -19.77
CA ILE A 481 -23.82 -24.75 -20.64
C ILE A 481 -22.38 -24.98 -21.09
N ARG A 482 -22.19 -25.44 -22.32
CA ARG A 482 -20.86 -25.83 -22.79
C ARG A 482 -20.12 -24.64 -23.38
N VAL A 483 -18.97 -24.32 -22.77
CA VAL A 483 -18.12 -23.17 -23.15
C VAL A 483 -16.73 -23.56 -23.67
N ASP A 484 -16.50 -24.85 -23.88
CA ASP A 484 -15.22 -25.43 -24.33
C ASP A 484 -15.10 -25.44 -25.86
N MET A 485 -14.01 -26.02 -26.37
CA MET A 485 -13.73 -26.22 -27.79
C MET A 485 -14.89 -26.95 -28.48
N GLU A 486 -15.18 -26.55 -29.70
CA GLU A 486 -16.23 -27.11 -30.56
C GLU A 486 -17.64 -27.13 -29.95
N CYS A 487 -17.91 -26.40 -28.88
CA CYS A 487 -19.22 -26.41 -28.20
C CYS A 487 -20.11 -25.22 -28.57
N TRP A 488 -19.52 -24.12 -29.06
CA TRP A 488 -20.24 -22.84 -29.19
C TRP A 488 -21.29 -22.82 -30.30
N HIS A 489 -21.19 -23.71 -31.29
CA HIS A 489 -22.17 -23.84 -32.37
C HIS A 489 -23.49 -24.47 -31.92
N ASN A 490 -23.51 -25.18 -30.79
CA ASN A 490 -24.72 -25.79 -30.23
C ASN A 490 -25.46 -24.77 -29.38
N THR A 491 -26.78 -24.76 -29.43
CA THR A 491 -27.60 -23.88 -28.59
C THR A 491 -28.27 -24.69 -27.49
N GLU A 492 -27.95 -24.39 -26.24
CA GLU A 492 -28.59 -25.00 -25.08
C GLU A 492 -29.81 -24.20 -24.62
N ASN A 493 -30.90 -24.88 -24.27
CA ASN A 493 -32.13 -24.21 -23.84
C ASN A 493 -32.07 -23.91 -22.33
N CYS A 494 -31.71 -22.68 -21.97
CA CYS A 494 -31.60 -22.23 -20.58
C CYS A 494 -32.91 -22.41 -19.78
N ASN A 495 -34.06 -22.19 -20.41
CA ASN A 495 -35.39 -22.33 -19.80
C ASN A 495 -35.75 -23.78 -19.44
N LYS A 496 -35.04 -24.75 -20.04
CA LYS A 496 -35.18 -26.17 -19.75
C LYS A 496 -33.98 -26.75 -18.98
N SER A 497 -33.07 -25.89 -18.52
CA SER A 497 -31.90 -26.30 -17.75
C SER A 497 -31.68 -25.32 -16.60
N ILE A 498 -30.69 -24.44 -16.74
CA ILE A 498 -30.16 -23.62 -15.66
C ILE A 498 -31.16 -22.59 -15.12
N PHE A 499 -32.28 -22.28 -15.78
CA PHE A 499 -33.30 -21.33 -15.27
C PHE A 499 -34.46 -22.01 -14.51
N LEU A 500 -34.55 -23.34 -14.55
CA LEU A 500 -35.57 -24.09 -13.80
C LEU A 500 -35.37 -23.95 -12.29
N ASP A 501 -36.41 -24.16 -11.46
CA ASP A 501 -36.27 -24.18 -9.98
C ASP A 501 -35.51 -25.41 -9.46
N LYS A 502 -35.54 -26.53 -10.22
CA LYS A 502 -34.88 -27.80 -9.90
C LYS A 502 -33.84 -28.13 -10.95
N CYS A 503 -32.70 -28.69 -10.53
CA CYS A 503 -31.66 -29.09 -11.47
C CYS A 503 -32.13 -30.31 -12.26
N ILE A 504 -31.84 -30.36 -13.56
CA ILE A 504 -32.23 -31.51 -14.40
C ILE A 504 -31.47 -32.79 -14.05
N ASN A 505 -30.35 -32.67 -13.32
CA ASN A 505 -29.56 -33.80 -12.86
C ASN A 505 -30.06 -34.36 -11.51
N ASP A 506 -30.97 -33.67 -10.81
CA ASP A 506 -31.51 -34.13 -9.52
C ASP A 506 -32.31 -35.46 -9.64
N ASP A 507 -32.81 -35.80 -10.83
CA ASP A 507 -33.60 -37.02 -11.07
C ASP A 507 -32.75 -38.30 -11.24
N TRP A 508 -31.41 -38.21 -11.25
CA TRP A 508 -30.51 -39.36 -11.42
C TRP A 508 -30.07 -40.03 -10.10
N GLU A 509 -30.35 -39.45 -8.93
CA GLU A 509 -29.94 -40.01 -7.62
C GLU A 509 -31.02 -40.84 -6.89
N VAL A 510 -32.12 -41.22 -7.55
CA VAL A 510 -33.19 -42.05 -6.93
C VAL A 510 -33.17 -43.52 -7.41
N SER A 511 -32.10 -43.98 -8.04
CA SER A 511 -31.96 -45.38 -8.44
C SER A 511 -30.58 -45.96 -8.15
N GLU A 512 -30.26 -46.14 -6.87
CA GLU A 512 -29.44 -47.26 -6.37
C GLU A 512 -29.99 -47.79 -5.04
#